data_AF-A0A6G3Z4F9-F1
#
_entry.id   AF-A0A6G3Z4F9-F1
#
_cell.length_a   1.000
_cell.length_b   1.000
_cell.length_c   1.000
_cell.angle_alpha   90.00
_cell.angle_beta   90.00
_cell.angle_gamma   90.00
#
_symmetry.space_group_name_H-M   'P 1'
#
loop_
_entity.id
_entity.type
_entity.pdbx_description
1 polymer ?
#
loop_
_entity_poly.entity_id
_entity_poly.type
_entity_poly.pdbx_seq_one_letter_code
_entity_poly.pdbx_strand_id
1 'polypeptide(L)'
;MDWNVMTRLAVALVLGLIVGVERGWQHQQSSKGAFAAGIRSFGFVGLLGGVGALLALEWGSSLLGVLFLGLALVVAVSYWLTAKKTQDFGLTTELAMLLTFGLGALVVSGYEAEGVAIAVVVAAL
;
A
#
# COMPACT_ATOMS: atom_id res chain seq x y z
N MET A 1 0.00 -16.55 -21.31
CA MET A 1 -0.07 -15.86 -20.01
C MET A 1 1.10 -16.34 -19.19
N ASP A 2 2.03 -15.45 -18.86
CA ASP A 2 3.12 -15.79 -17.96
C ASP A 2 2.55 -15.94 -16.55
N TRP A 3 2.41 -17.20 -16.10
CA TRP A 3 1.87 -17.52 -14.76
C TRP A 3 2.61 -16.76 -13.64
N ASN A 4 3.88 -16.45 -13.87
CA ASN A 4 4.72 -15.68 -12.97
C ASN A 4 4.17 -14.26 -12.68
N VAL A 5 3.65 -13.57 -13.71
CA VAL A 5 3.08 -12.22 -13.54
C VAL A 5 1.81 -12.24 -12.70
N MET A 6 0.93 -13.20 -12.96
CA MET A 6 -0.30 -13.39 -12.18
C MET A 6 0.02 -13.69 -10.71
N THR A 7 1.01 -14.55 -10.47
CA THR A 7 1.48 -14.86 -9.11
C THR A 7 2.06 -13.63 -8.42
N ARG A 8 2.90 -12.83 -9.09
CA ARG A 8 3.48 -11.60 -8.51
C ARG A 8 2.42 -10.56 -8.17
N LEU A 9 1.41 -10.38 -9.02
CA LEU A 9 0.28 -9.50 -8.73
C LEU A 9 -0.56 -10.02 -7.56
N ALA A 10 -0.77 -11.34 -7.48
CA ALA A 10 -1.44 -11.95 -6.33
C ALA A 10 -0.65 -11.76 -5.04
N VAL A 11 0.67 -11.91 -5.07
CA VAL A 11 1.56 -11.64 -3.93
C VAL A 11 1.49 -10.16 -3.55
N ALA A 12 1.55 -9.22 -4.50
CA ALA A 12 1.42 -7.79 -4.23
C ALA A 12 0.08 -7.46 -3.53
N LEU A 13 -1.03 -8.06 -3.98
CA LEU A 13 -2.33 -7.94 -3.34
C LEU A 13 -2.30 -8.50 -1.92
N VAL A 14 -1.76 -9.70 -1.72
CA VAL A 14 -1.69 -10.37 -0.41
C VAL A 14 -0.84 -9.57 0.57
N LEU A 15 0.32 -9.05 0.15
CA LEU A 15 1.15 -8.20 0.99
C LEU A 15 0.40 -6.94 1.42
N GLY A 16 -0.33 -6.30 0.49
CA GLY A 16 -1.19 -5.17 0.84
C GLY A 16 -2.29 -5.53 1.83
N LEU A 17 -2.93 -6.68 1.66
CA LEU A 17 -3.95 -7.17 2.60
C LEU A 17 -3.36 -7.45 3.99
N ILE A 18 -2.18 -8.05 4.08
CA ILE A 18 -1.49 -8.34 5.36
C ILE A 18 -1.22 -7.03 6.11
N VAL A 19 -0.61 -6.05 5.45
CA VAL A 19 -0.37 -4.72 6.05
C VAL A 19 -1.69 -4.08 6.48
N GLY A 20 -2.72 -4.16 5.64
CA GLY A 20 -4.03 -3.60 5.93
C GLY A 20 -4.76 -4.25 7.11
N VAL A 21 -4.56 -5.56 7.36
CA VAL A 21 -5.11 -6.28 8.52
C VAL A 21 -4.49 -5.77 9.80
N GLU A 22 -3.16 -5.69 9.85
CA GLU A 22 -2.44 -5.28 11.05
C GLU A 22 -2.78 -3.82 11.42
N ARG A 23 -2.81 -2.93 10.42
CA ARG A 23 -3.23 -1.53 10.62
C ARG A 23 -4.71 -1.43 11.00
N GLY A 24 -5.56 -2.26 10.42
CA GLY A 24 -6.97 -2.34 10.77
C GLY A 24 -7.23 -2.81 12.20
N TRP A 25 -6.36 -3.66 12.75
CA TRP A 25 -6.40 -4.07 14.16
C TRP A 25 -5.86 -2.99 15.11
N GLN A 26 -4.73 -2.35 14.81
CA GLN A 26 -4.19 -1.25 15.62
C GLN A 26 -5.21 -0.09 15.76
N HIS A 27 -5.90 0.28 14.68
CA HIS A 27 -6.88 1.36 14.71
C HIS A 27 -8.13 1.04 15.55
N GLN A 28 -8.56 -0.22 15.57
CA GLN A 28 -9.69 -0.68 16.39
C GLN A 28 -9.38 -0.67 17.90
N GLN A 29 -8.11 -0.85 18.29
CA GLN A 29 -7.70 -0.78 19.69
C GLN A 29 -7.62 0.66 20.22
N SER A 30 -7.25 1.62 19.36
CA SER A 30 -7.11 3.02 19.76
C SER A 30 -8.38 3.86 19.61
N SER A 31 -9.33 3.49 18.75
CA SER A 31 -10.54 4.28 18.50
C SER A 31 -11.81 3.44 18.66
N LYS A 32 -12.66 3.84 19.61
CA LYS A 32 -14.00 3.27 19.82
C LYS A 32 -14.87 3.49 18.56
N GLY A 33 -14.86 2.52 17.65
CA GLY A 33 -15.93 2.35 16.65
C GLY A 33 -15.71 2.93 15.25
N ALA A 34 -14.50 3.34 14.87
CA ALA A 34 -14.23 3.71 13.47
C ALA A 34 -13.96 2.46 12.62
N PHE A 35 -14.87 2.22 11.68
CA PHE A 35 -14.92 1.09 10.75
C PHE A 35 -13.57 0.71 10.11
N ALA A 36 -13.42 -0.59 9.85
CA ALA A 36 -12.32 -1.27 9.16
C ALA A 36 -12.01 -0.75 7.73
N ALA A 37 -11.61 0.50 7.60
CA ALA A 37 -11.36 1.18 6.32
C ALA A 37 -10.02 0.80 5.66
N GLY A 38 -9.14 0.08 6.37
CA GLY A 38 -7.78 -0.20 5.91
C GLY A 38 -7.67 -1.38 4.94
N ILE A 39 -8.21 -2.56 5.29
CA ILE A 39 -7.77 -3.84 4.67
C ILE A 39 -7.87 -3.82 3.13
N ARG A 40 -9.04 -3.48 2.59
CA ARG A 40 -9.26 -3.46 1.14
C ARG A 40 -8.46 -2.37 0.45
N SER A 41 -8.36 -1.20 1.08
CA SER A 41 -7.62 -0.05 0.56
C SER A 41 -6.14 -0.37 0.41
N PHE A 42 -5.52 -0.96 1.43
CA PHE A 42 -4.13 -1.39 1.37
C PHE A 42 -3.90 -2.50 0.33
N GLY A 43 -4.84 -3.45 0.21
CA GLY A 43 -4.81 -4.43 -0.88
C GLY A 43 -4.81 -3.79 -2.27
N PHE A 44 -5.70 -2.83 -2.52
CA PHE A 44 -5.74 -2.08 -3.78
C PHE A 44 -4.47 -1.25 -4.01
N VAL A 45 -3.91 -0.66 -2.97
CA VAL A 45 -2.66 0.13 -3.07
C VAL A 45 -1.47 -0.77 -3.44
N GLY A 46 -1.37 -1.95 -2.83
CA GLY A 46 -0.35 -2.95 -3.20
C GLY A 46 -0.51 -3.43 -4.64
N LEU A 47 -1.75 -3.73 -5.05
CA LEU A 47 -2.04 -4.11 -6.43
C LEU A 47 -1.72 -2.97 -7.41
N LEU A 48 -2.05 -1.72 -7.07
CA LEU A 48 -1.75 -0.54 -7.89
C LEU A 48 -0.25 -0.37 -8.11
N GLY A 49 0.56 -0.59 -7.07
CA GLY A 49 2.02 -0.59 -7.18
C GLY A 49 2.54 -1.68 -8.11
N GLY A 50 2.01 -2.90 -7.97
CA GLY A 50 2.38 -4.01 -8.85
C GLY A 50 1.98 -3.79 -10.31
N VAL A 51 0.75 -3.34 -10.56
CA VAL A 51 0.28 -2.99 -11.91
C VAL A 51 1.10 -1.83 -12.47
N GLY A 52 1.40 -0.82 -11.66
CA GLY A 52 2.25 0.30 -12.05
C GLY A 52 3.66 -0.13 -12.47
N ALA A 53 4.26 -1.09 -11.76
CA ALA A 53 5.54 -1.68 -12.12
C ALA A 53 5.49 -2.47 -13.42
N LEU A 54 4.42 -3.22 -13.69
CA LEU A 54 4.23 -3.90 -14.97
C LEU A 54 4.13 -2.89 -16.13
N LEU A 55 3.29 -1.87 -15.98
CA LEU A 55 3.09 -0.86 -17.02
C LEU A 55 4.37 -0.04 -17.27
N ALA A 56 5.17 0.18 -16.23
CA ALA A 56 6.45 0.89 -16.33
C ALA A 56 7.49 0.15 -17.19
N LEU A 57 7.36 -1.17 -17.37
CA LEU A 57 8.22 -1.93 -18.29
C LEU A 57 8.00 -1.51 -19.76
N GLU A 58 6.76 -1.17 -20.11
CA GLU A 58 6.38 -0.78 -21.47
C GLU A 58 6.42 0.75 -21.68
N TRP A 59 6.00 1.53 -20.67
CA TRP A 59 5.79 2.98 -20.78
C TRP A 59 6.93 3.80 -20.14
N GLY A 60 7.86 3.13 -19.47
CA GLY A 60 9.01 3.74 -18.79
C GLY A 60 8.81 3.95 -17.28
N SER A 61 9.93 4.06 -16.57
CA SER A 61 9.97 4.18 -15.10
C SER A 61 9.34 5.46 -14.55
N SER A 62 9.19 6.50 -15.38
CA SER A 62 8.51 7.75 -15.02
C SER A 62 7.04 7.53 -14.65
N LEU A 63 6.36 6.56 -15.27
CA LEU A 63 4.96 6.23 -14.97
C LEU A 63 4.78 5.83 -13.50
N LEU A 64 5.72 5.05 -12.97
CA LEU A 64 5.70 4.57 -11.59
C LEU A 64 5.80 5.75 -10.60
N GLY A 65 6.66 6.73 -10.91
CA GLY A 65 6.76 7.98 -10.15
C GLY A 65 5.49 8.82 -10.21
N VAL A 66 4.84 8.92 -11.38
CA VAL A 66 3.56 9.64 -11.53
C VAL A 66 2.44 8.97 -10.71
N LEU A 67 2.34 7.64 -10.77
CA LEU A 67 1.36 6.89 -9.97
C LEU A 67 1.62 7.05 -8.47
N PHE A 68 2.88 7.00 -8.04
CA PHE A 68 3.25 7.23 -6.65
C PHE A 68 2.89 8.65 -6.18
N LEU A 69 3.17 9.67 -6.98
CA LEU A 69 2.80 11.05 -6.67
C LEU A 69 1.28 11.24 -6.62
N GLY A 70 0.54 10.61 -7.54
CA GLY A 70 -0.92 10.60 -7.53
C GLY A 70 -1.48 9.98 -6.24
N LEU A 71 -0.93 8.84 -5.82
CA LEU A 71 -1.29 8.21 -4.56
C LEU A 71 -0.94 9.10 -3.36
N ALA A 72 0.27 9.68 -3.33
CA ALA A 72 0.71 10.58 -2.27
C ALA A 72 -0.19 11.81 -2.12
N LEU A 73 -0.67 12.38 -3.23
CA LEU A 73 -1.65 13.46 -3.19
C LEU A 73 -2.99 13.01 -2.60
N VAL A 74 -3.53 11.87 -3.03
CA VAL A 74 -4.78 11.32 -2.47
C VAL A 74 -4.64 11.07 -0.96
N VAL A 75 -3.53 10.47 -0.55
CA VAL A 75 -3.23 10.19 0.86
C VAL A 75 -3.07 11.49 1.67
N ALA A 76 -2.34 12.48 1.15
CA ALA A 76 -2.17 13.77 1.81
C ALA A 76 -3.49 14.54 1.96
N VAL A 77 -4.34 14.54 0.93
CA VAL A 77 -5.68 15.15 0.99
C VAL A 77 -6.55 14.43 2.02
N SER A 78 -6.53 13.10 2.03
CA SER A 78 -7.27 12.28 3.00
C SER A 78 -6.83 12.58 4.43
N TYR A 79 -5.51 12.64 4.68
CA TYR A 79 -4.94 13.00 5.97
C TYR A 79 -5.40 14.39 6.41
N TRP A 80 -5.31 15.38 5.52
CA TRP A 80 -5.69 16.75 5.85
C TRP A 80 -7.18 16.88 6.21
N LEU A 81 -8.06 16.16 5.48
CA LEU A 81 -9.49 16.10 5.77
C LEU A 81 -9.79 15.44 7.11
N THR A 82 -9.08 14.37 7.46
CA THR A 82 -9.25 13.64 8.73
C THR A 82 -8.67 14.40 9.90
N ALA A 83 -7.43 14.90 9.80
CA ALA A 83 -6.77 15.68 10.84
C ALA A 83 -7.60 16.91 11.26
N LYS A 84 -8.26 17.56 10.29
CA LYS A 84 -9.16 18.69 10.55
C LYS A 84 -10.43 18.30 11.32
N LYS A 85 -10.91 17.06 11.17
CA LYS A 85 -12.15 16.58 11.82
C LYS A 85 -11.91 16.00 13.21
N THR A 86 -10.83 15.24 13.39
CA THR A 86 -10.67 14.36 14.56
C THR A 86 -9.55 14.78 15.51
N GLN A 87 -8.71 15.79 15.15
CA GLN A 87 -7.48 16.16 15.87
C GLN A 87 -6.51 14.99 16.11
N ASP A 88 -6.68 13.92 15.33
CA ASP A 88 -5.88 12.71 15.40
C ASP A 88 -4.79 12.80 14.32
N PHE A 89 -3.53 12.84 14.74
CA PHE A 89 -2.36 13.16 13.89
C PHE A 89 -1.51 11.91 13.59
N GLY A 90 -2.15 10.77 13.36
CA GLY A 90 -1.46 9.49 13.15
C GLY A 90 -0.90 9.33 11.73
N LEU A 91 0.25 9.95 11.44
CA LEU A 91 0.90 9.96 10.10
C LEU A 91 1.42 8.58 9.62
N THR A 92 1.47 7.58 10.51
CA THR A 92 2.02 6.26 10.23
C THR A 92 1.15 5.45 9.26
N THR A 93 -0.17 5.68 9.25
CA THR A 93 -1.09 4.95 8.36
C THR A 93 -0.90 5.39 6.91
N GLU A 94 -0.71 6.68 6.70
CA GLU A 94 -0.42 7.30 5.41
C GLU A 94 0.92 6.79 4.86
N LEU A 95 1.96 6.75 5.69
CA LEU A 95 3.25 6.19 5.31
C LEU A 95 3.16 4.71 4.99
N ALA A 96 2.40 3.94 5.77
CA ALA A 96 2.18 2.52 5.49
C ALA A 96 1.49 2.32 4.13
N MET A 97 0.53 3.16 3.74
CA MET A 97 -0.07 3.10 2.40
C MET A 97 0.97 3.35 1.30
N LEU A 98 1.79 4.39 1.43
CA LEU A 98 2.84 4.70 0.44
C LEU A 98 3.86 3.57 0.32
N LEU A 99 4.27 2.98 1.45
CA LEU A 99 5.16 1.82 1.45
C LEU A 99 4.50 0.61 0.81
N THR A 100 3.21 0.38 1.03
CA THR A 100 2.46 -0.72 0.42
C THR A 100 2.44 -0.66 -1.10
N PHE A 101 2.35 0.53 -1.68
CA PHE A 101 2.53 0.71 -3.12
C PHE A 101 3.94 0.28 -3.58
N GLY A 102 4.97 0.72 -2.85
CA GLY A 102 6.36 0.33 -3.13
C GLY A 102 6.58 -1.17 -3.04
N LEU A 103 5.95 -1.85 -2.06
CA LEU A 103 6.00 -3.30 -1.90
C LEU A 103 5.42 -4.03 -3.10
N GLY A 104 4.25 -3.59 -3.58
CA GLY A 104 3.64 -4.17 -4.77
C GLY A 104 4.53 -4.02 -6.00
N ALA A 105 5.14 -2.84 -6.17
CA ALA A 105 6.07 -2.58 -7.26
C ALA A 105 7.32 -3.48 -7.16
N LEU A 106 7.92 -3.60 -5.98
CA LEU A 106 9.12 -4.42 -5.73
C LEU A 106 8.92 -5.89 -6.11
N VAL A 107 7.83 -6.50 -5.65
CA VAL A 107 7.49 -7.90 -5.93
C VAL A 107 7.38 -8.13 -7.43
N VAL A 108 6.68 -7.24 -8.12
CA VAL A 108 6.51 -7.35 -9.58
C VAL A 108 7.83 -7.16 -10.32
N SER A 109 8.69 -6.25 -9.86
CA SER A 109 10.03 -6.04 -10.38
C SER A 109 11.00 -7.20 -10.12
N GLY A 110 10.59 -8.24 -9.38
CA GLY A 110 11.36 -9.46 -9.14
C GLY A 110 12.03 -9.53 -7.77
N TYR A 111 11.85 -8.52 -6.91
CA TYR A 111 12.38 -8.47 -5.55
C TYR A 111 11.35 -9.03 -4.55
N GLU A 112 10.95 -10.29 -4.76
CA GLU A 112 9.87 -10.93 -4.01
C GLU A 112 10.24 -11.12 -2.53
N ALA A 113 11.47 -11.58 -2.25
CA ALA A 113 11.93 -11.84 -0.89
C ALA A 113 12.07 -10.54 -0.08
N GLU A 114 12.61 -9.50 -0.70
CA GLU A 114 12.77 -8.17 -0.10
C GLU A 114 11.40 -7.53 0.14
N GLY A 115 10.48 -7.66 -0.82
CA GLY A 115 9.09 -7.19 -0.67
C GLY A 115 8.40 -7.84 0.53
N VAL A 116 8.51 -9.16 0.68
CA VAL A 116 7.95 -9.88 1.84
C VAL A 116 8.60 -9.40 3.15
N ALA A 117 9.92 -9.29 3.21
CA ALA A 117 10.63 -8.88 4.42
C ALA A 117 10.22 -7.46 4.86
N ILE A 118 10.17 -6.50 3.93
CA ILE A 118 9.75 -5.13 4.21
C ILE A 118 8.26 -5.10 4.62
N ALA A 119 7.39 -5.91 4.00
CA ALA A 119 5.98 -5.99 4.38
C ALA A 119 5.78 -6.37 5.84
N VAL A 120 6.58 -7.33 6.35
CA VAL A 120 6.53 -7.73 7.76
C VAL A 120 6.95 -6.57 8.68
N VAL A 121 8.00 -5.84 8.34
CA VAL A 121 8.44 -4.67 9.12
C VAL A 121 7.37 -3.59 9.11
N VAL A 122 6.76 -3.30 7.95
CA VAL A 122 5.70 -2.30 7.82
C VAL A 122 4.45 -2.69 8.60
N ALA A 123 4.10 -3.97 8.63
CA ALA A 123 3.01 -4.47 9.45
C ALA A 123 3.31 -4.33 10.95
N ALA A 124 4.53 -4.65 11.38
CA ALA A 124 4.92 -4.64 12.80
C ALA A 124 5.08 -3.24 13.42
N LEU A 125 5.37 -2.22 12.60
CA LEU A 125 5.40 -0.81 13.02
C LEU A 125 3.99 -0.25 13.25
#